data_AF-A0A0N5BU89-F1
#
_entry.id   AF-A0A0N5BU89-F1
#
_cell.length_a   1.000
_cell.length_b   1.000
_cell.length_c   1.000
_cell.angle_alpha   90.00
_cell.angle_beta   90.00
_cell.angle_gamma   90.00
#
_symmetry.space_group_name_H-M   'P 1'
#
loop_
_entity.id
_entity.type
_entity.pdbx_description
1 polymer ?
#
loop_
_entity_poly.entity_id
_entity_poly.type
_entity_poly.pdbx_seq_one_letter_code
_entity_poly.pdbx_strand_id
1 'polypeptide(L)'
;MKINFKLVIVVILIFVQSSIERRRRFKLLNVAVTGTLLCDRKPYKNVDVALGYSLDVREGYTVFLSLKKSDRKGQFLINGSHRGRYF
;
A
#
# COMPACT_ATOMS: atom_id res chain seq x y z
N MET A 1 -43.00 -3.24 -26.58
CA MET A 1 -41.79 -2.40 -26.52
C MET A 1 -40.63 -3.21 -27.08
N LYS A 2 -40.17 -2.94 -28.31
CA LYS A 2 -39.04 -3.67 -28.92
C LYS A 2 -37.74 -3.10 -28.36
N ILE A 3 -37.02 -3.88 -27.58
CA ILE A 3 -35.69 -3.50 -27.09
C ILE A 3 -34.76 -3.43 -28.30
N ASN A 4 -34.15 -2.27 -28.52
CA ASN A 4 -33.18 -2.09 -29.58
C ASN A 4 -31.86 -2.74 -29.16
N PHE A 5 -31.62 -3.96 -29.63
CA PHE A 5 -30.49 -4.80 -29.22
C PHE A 5 -29.13 -4.10 -29.42
N LYS A 6 -29.03 -3.24 -30.44
CA LYS A 6 -27.84 -2.40 -30.68
C LYS A 6 -27.58 -1.43 -29.53
N LEU A 7 -28.63 -0.81 -28.98
CA LEU A 7 -28.52 0.13 -27.87
C LEU A 7 -28.12 -0.59 -26.58
N VAL A 8 -28.65 -1.80 -26.35
CA VAL A 8 -28.24 -2.64 -25.21
C VAL A 8 -26.75 -2.98 -25.27
N ILE A 9 -26.24 -3.36 -26.44
CA ILE A 9 -24.81 -3.66 -26.62
C ILE A 9 -23.96 -2.43 -26.31
N VAL A 10 -24.33 -1.24 -26.81
CA VAL A 10 -23.59 0.00 -26.54
C VAL A 10 -23.55 0.32 -25.04
N VAL A 11 -24.67 0.19 -24.34
CA VAL A 11 -24.74 0.43 -22.88
C VAL A 11 -23.85 -0.55 -22.10
N ILE A 12 -23.85 -1.83 -22.50
CA ILE A 12 -22.99 -2.85 -21.88
C ILE A 12 -21.51 -2.49 -22.11
N LEU A 13 -21.12 -2.09 -23.31
CA LEU A 13 -19.74 -1.72 -23.62
C LEU A 13 -19.26 -0.52 -22.78
N ILE A 14 -20.09 0.52 -22.63
CA ILE A 14 -19.78 1.68 -21.77
C ILE A 14 -19.59 1.25 -20.32
N PHE A 15 -20.45 0.35 -19.82
CA PHE A 15 -20.36 -0.15 -18.45
C PHE A 15 -19.09 -0.98 -18.21
N VAL A 16 -18.75 -1.85 -19.18
CA VAL A 16 -17.53 -2.66 -19.14
C VAL A 16 -16.29 -1.77 -19.16
N GLN A 17 -16.22 -0.80 -20.07
CA GLN A 17 -15.09 0.13 -20.16
C GLN A 17 -14.92 0.96 -18.88
N SER A 18 -16.02 1.51 -18.35
CA SER A 18 -16.02 2.25 -17.07
C SER A 18 -15.52 1.40 -15.90
N SER A 19 -15.89 0.12 -15.87
CA SER A 19 -15.45 -0.82 -14.83
C SER A 19 -13.95 -1.13 -14.92
N ILE A 20 -13.42 -1.31 -16.13
CA ILE A 20 -11.99 -1.55 -16.37
C ILE A 20 -11.15 -0.33 -15.95
N GLU A 21 -11.56 0.87 -16.36
CA GLU A 21 -10.88 2.12 -15.99
C GLU A 21 -10.89 2.35 -14.47
N ARG A 22 -11.99 2.02 -13.78
CA ARG A 22 -12.07 2.14 -12.32
C ARG A 22 -11.10 1.21 -11.61
N ARG A 23 -10.87 -0.01 -12.12
CA ARG A 23 -9.87 -0.95 -11.59
C ARG A 23 -8.44 -0.47 -11.83
N ARG A 24 -8.17 0.21 -12.96
CA ARG A 24 -6.85 0.76 -13.30
C ARG A 24 -6.45 2.00 -12.50
N ARG A 25 -7.29 2.56 -11.62
CA ARG A 25 -6.93 3.76 -10.85
C ARG A 25 -6.02 3.49 -9.64
N PHE A 26 -6.00 2.27 -9.11
CA PHE A 26 -5.29 1.96 -7.87
C PHE A 26 -4.29 0.83 -8.06
N LYS A 27 -3.05 1.06 -7.62
CA LYS A 27 -1.99 0.06 -7.59
C LYS A 27 -1.72 -0.33 -6.15
N LEU A 28 -1.66 -1.63 -5.88
CA LEU A 28 -1.14 -2.13 -4.60
C LEU A 28 0.40 -1.98 -4.63
N LEU A 29 0.93 -1.14 -3.76
CA LEU A 29 2.36 -0.95 -3.55
C LEU A 29 2.75 -1.75 -2.31
N ASN A 30 3.56 -2.78 -2.50
CA ASN A 30 4.10 -3.58 -1.41
C ASN A 30 5.53 -3.12 -1.14
N VAL A 31 5.84 -2.87 0.14
CA VAL A 31 7.18 -2.47 0.59
C VAL A 31 7.62 -3.41 1.69
N ALA A 32 8.89 -3.82 1.66
CA ALA A 32 9.54 -4.55 2.72
C ALA A 32 10.86 -3.85 3.06
N VAL A 33 11.08 -3.64 4.35
CA VAL A 33 12.29 -3.03 4.90
C VAL A 33 12.91 -4.02 5.88
N THR A 34 14.22 -4.22 5.75
CA THR A 34 15.01 -5.04 6.66
C THR A 34 16.21 -4.24 7.14
N GLY A 35 16.62 -4.48 8.38
CA GLY A 35 17.75 -3.77 8.97
C GLY A 35 18.15 -4.32 10.32
N THR A 36 19.23 -3.76 10.87
CA THR A 36 19.72 -4.07 12.22
C THR A 36 19.81 -2.79 13.03
N LEU A 37 19.17 -2.77 14.20
CA LEU A 37 19.26 -1.68 15.16
C LEU A 37 20.43 -1.90 16.11
N LEU A 38 21.27 -0.87 16.24
CA LEU A 38 22.41 -0.85 17.15
C LEU A 38 22.30 0.35 18.09
N CYS A 39 22.63 0.15 19.37
CA CYS A 39 22.83 1.20 20.36
C CYS A 39 24.24 0.98 20.95
N ASP A 40 25.13 1.96 20.83
CA ASP A 40 26.54 1.85 21.26
C ASP A 40 27.26 0.59 20.73
N ARG A 41 27.09 0.31 19.43
CA ARG A 41 27.62 -0.90 18.74
C ARG A 41 27.07 -2.23 19.26
N LYS A 42 26.09 -2.23 20.18
CA LYS A 42 25.41 -3.43 20.67
C LYS A 42 24.04 -3.58 19.99
N PRO A 43 23.58 -4.81 19.71
CA PRO A 43 22.25 -5.05 19.19
C PRO A 43 21.14 -4.46 20.08
N TYR A 44 20.26 -3.65 19.49
CA TYR A 44 19.14 -3.06 20.20
C TYR A 44 17.87 -3.90 19.99
N LYS A 45 17.49 -4.64 21.03
CA LYS A 45 16.58 -5.79 20.98
C LYS A 45 15.20 -5.44 21.54
N ASN A 46 14.16 -6.12 21.07
CA ASN A 46 12.78 -5.99 21.59
C ASN A 46 12.21 -4.57 21.49
N VAL A 47 12.64 -3.83 20.47
CA VAL A 47 12.25 -2.44 20.23
C VAL A 47 11.18 -2.41 19.15
N ASP A 48 10.14 -1.60 19.36
CA ASP A 48 9.08 -1.42 18.39
C ASP A 48 9.58 -0.61 17.18
N VAL A 49 9.43 -1.20 16.00
CA VAL A 49 9.73 -0.62 14.68
C VAL A 49 8.42 -0.48 13.92
N ALA A 50 8.08 0.75 13.56
CA ALA A 50 6.88 1.06 12.81
C ALA A 50 7.22 1.36 11.35
N LEU A 51 6.47 0.76 10.43
CA LEU A 51 6.50 1.12 9.02
C LEU A 51 5.32 2.07 8.78
N GLY A 52 5.60 3.28 8.35
CA GLY A 52 4.59 4.26 7.96
C GLY A 52 4.85 4.82 6.58
N TYR A 53 3.81 5.35 5.95
CA TYR A 53 3.95 6.21 4.78
C TYR A 53 3.43 7.61 5.12
N SER A 54 4.04 8.61 4.48
CA SER A 54 3.62 10.00 4.57
C SER A 54 3.48 10.56 3.16
N LEU A 55 2.36 11.25 2.90
CA LEU A 55 2.12 11.95 1.64
C LEU A 55 2.82 13.32 1.60
N ASP A 56 3.14 13.87 2.78
CA ASP A 56 3.89 15.10 2.92
C ASP A 56 4.76 15.03 4.18
N VAL A 57 6.08 14.98 3.98
CA VAL A 57 7.07 14.89 5.07
C VAL A 57 6.95 16.10 6.01
N ARG A 58 6.37 17.22 5.55
CA ARG A 58 6.22 18.45 6.34
C ARG A 58 4.99 18.49 7.24
N GLU A 59 3.91 17.78 6.92
CA GLU A 59 2.62 17.90 7.64
C GLU A 59 2.40 16.85 8.72
N GLY A 60 3.37 15.97 8.98
CA GLY A 60 3.34 15.07 10.14
C GLY A 60 2.28 13.95 10.09
N TYR A 61 1.43 13.89 9.06
CA TYR A 61 0.49 12.79 8.86
C TYR A 61 1.25 11.54 8.44
N THR A 62 1.55 10.69 9.42
CA THR A 62 2.12 9.36 9.21
C THR A 62 1.02 8.33 9.38
N VAL A 63 0.74 7.58 8.31
CA VAL A 63 -0.17 6.44 8.39
C VAL A 63 0.66 5.18 8.60
N PHE A 64 0.43 4.52 9.73
CA PHE A 64 1.10 3.27 10.07
C PHE A 64 0.57 2.10 9.23
N LEU A 65 1.49 1.39 8.59
CA LEU A 65 1.22 0.20 7.78
C LEU A 65 1.43 -1.08 8.59
N SER A 66 2.44 -1.11 9.46
CA SER A 66 2.76 -2.27 10.29
C SER A 66 3.59 -1.85 11.51
N LEU A 67 3.53 -2.65 12.56
CA LEU A 67 4.37 -2.56 13.75
C LEU A 67 5.01 -3.93 14.01
N LYS A 68 6.32 -3.97 14.24
CA LYS A 68 7.05 -5.19 14.61
C LYS A 68 8.17 -4.90 15.58
N LYS A 69 8.56 -5.91 16.35
CA LYS A 69 9.71 -5.82 17.24
C LYS A 69 11.00 -6.30 16.61
N SER A 70 12.11 -5.67 16.98
CA SER A 70 13.45 -6.19 16.67
C SER A 70 13.75 -7.47 17.46
N ASP A 71 14.49 -8.39 16.84
CA ASP A 71 14.83 -9.68 17.41
C ASP A 71 16.00 -9.60 18.42
N ARG A 72 16.47 -10.77 18.88
CA ARG A 72 17.60 -10.88 19.81
C ARG A 72 18.95 -10.42 19.24
N LYS A 73 19.06 -10.26 17.93
CA LYS A 73 20.21 -9.72 17.20
C LYS A 73 19.98 -8.27 16.76
N GLY A 74 18.89 -7.63 17.21
CA GLY A 74 18.50 -6.28 16.80
C GLY A 74 18.00 -6.20 15.36
N GLN A 75 17.80 -7.34 14.69
CA GLN A 75 17.33 -7.40 13.31
C GLN A 75 15.81 -7.23 13.26
N PHE A 76 15.33 -6.61 12.20
CA PHE A 76 13.90 -6.50 11.92
C PHE A 76 13.63 -6.72 10.45
N LEU A 77 12.47 -7.32 10.14
CA LEU A 77 11.89 -7.38 8.81
C LEU A 77 10.44 -6.94 8.90
N ILE A 78 10.15 -5.76 8.37
CA ILE A 78 8.83 -5.16 8.38
C ILE A 78 8.34 -4.98 6.95
N ASN A 79 7.09 -5.35 6.70
CA ASN A 79 6.46 -5.25 5.41
C ASN A 79 5.09 -4.59 5.55
N GLY A 80 4.66 -3.93 4.48
CA GLY A 80 3.39 -3.22 4.44
C GLY A 80 2.90 -3.11 3.01
N SER A 81 1.60 -2.91 2.86
CA SER A 81 0.98 -2.65 1.57
C SER A 81 0.17 -1.37 1.64
N HIS A 82 0.24 -0.56 0.59
CA HIS A 82 -0.52 0.67 0.45
C HIS A 82 -1.17 0.72 -0.93
N ARG A 83 -2.42 1.21 -1.00
CA ARG A 83 -3.10 1.45 -2.28
C ARG A 83 -2.75 2.86 -2.77
N GLY A 84 -1.73 2.95 -3.62
CA GLY A 84 -1.38 4.18 -4.33
C GLY A 84 -2.26 4.39 -5.56
N ARG A 85 -2.36 5.63 -6.04
CA ARG A 85 -2.92 5.90 -7.38
C ARG A 85 -1.84 5.69 -8.44
N TYR A 86 -2.25 5.29 -9.64
CA TYR A 86 -1.36 5.42 -10.80
C TYR A 86 -1.15 6.92 -11.06
N PHE A 87 0.10 7.34 -11.11
CA PHE A 87 0.50 8.66 -11.61
C PHE A 87 0.54 8.65 -13.13
#